data_AF-A0A537JRD8-F1
#
_entry.id   AF-A0A537JRD8-F1
#
_cell.length_a   1.000
_cell.length_b   1.000
_cell.length_c   1.000
_cell.angle_alpha   90.00
_cell.angle_beta   90.00
_cell.angle_gamma   90.00
#
_symmetry.space_group_name_H-M   'P 1'
#
loop_
_entity.id
_entity.type
_entity.pdbx_description
1 polymer ?
#
loop_
_entity_poly.entity_id
_entity_poly.type
_entity_poly.pdbx_seq_one_letter_code
_entity_poly.pdbx_strand_id
1 'polypeptide(L)' 'MKVYDVIIVGGGPAGLNAAVVLGRCRRNVLLFDKGTPEIFLRTGSGTI' A
#
# COMPACT_ATOMS: atom_id res chain seq x y z
N MET A 1 -13.65 4.07 10.22
CA MET A 1 -12.87 4.70 9.14
C MET A 1 -11.42 4.25 9.28
N LYS A 2 -10.80 3.66 8.26
CA LYS A 2 -9.35 3.35 8.30
C LYS A 2 -8.57 4.57 7.83
N VAL A 3 -7.60 5.01 8.63
CA VAL A 3 -6.66 6.08 8.28
C VAL A 3 -5.47 5.44 7.58
N TYR A 4 -5.12 5.95 6.41
CA TYR A 4 -3.94 5.54 5.65
C TYR A 4 -2.87 6.62 5.78
N ASP A 5 -1.62 6.21 5.89
CA ASP A 5 -0.47 7.13 5.93
C ASP A 5 -0.11 7.61 4.53
N VAL A 6 -0.28 6.73 3.53
CA VAL A 6 0.12 6.99 2.13
C VAL A 6 -0.90 6.38 1.17
N ILE A 7 -1.21 7.12 0.11
CA ILE A 7 -2.00 6.65 -1.03
C ILE A 7 -1.09 6.70 -2.27
N ILE A 8 -1.03 5.61 -3.02
CA ILE A 8 -0.26 5.48 -4.26
C ILE A 8 -1.26 5.27 -5.40
N VAL A 9 -1.12 6.06 -6.47
CA VAL A 9 -1.96 5.95 -7.68
C VAL A 9 -1.09 5.56 -8.86
N GLY A 10 -1.37 4.38 -9.43
CA GLY A 10 -0.64 3.77 -10.54
C GLY A 10 0.26 2.60 -10.09
N GLY A 11 0.01 1.41 -10.62
CA GLY A 11 0.77 0.17 -10.36
C GLY A 11 1.92 -0.08 -11.35
N GLY A 12 2.52 0.99 -11.88
CA GLY A 12 3.76 0.85 -12.66
C GLY A 12 4.96 0.45 -11.77
N PRO A 13 6.16 0.24 -12.36
CA PRO A 13 7.35 -0.16 -11.63
C PRO A 13 7.69 0.75 -10.43
N ALA A 14 7.47 2.06 -10.58
CA ALA A 14 7.68 3.03 -9.51
C ALA A 14 6.65 2.90 -8.37
N GLY A 15 5.37 2.73 -8.70
CA GLY A 15 4.29 2.62 -7.70
C GLY A 15 4.36 1.33 -6.88
N LEU A 16 4.68 0.21 -7.54
CA LEU A 16 4.90 -1.06 -6.85
C LEU A 16 6.15 -1.04 -5.98
N ASN A 17 7.26 -0.46 -6.45
CA ASN A 17 8.47 -0.30 -5.64
C ASN A 17 8.17 0.55 -4.38
N ALA A 18 7.47 1.67 -4.55
CA ALA A 18 7.03 2.51 -3.43
C ALA A 18 6.16 1.73 -2.43
N ALA A 19 5.21 0.92 -2.90
CA ALA A 19 4.37 0.10 -2.04
C ALA A 19 5.17 -0.91 -1.20
N VAL A 20 6.17 -1.56 -1.81
CA VAL A 20 7.06 -2.50 -1.12
C VAL A 20 7.92 -1.78 -0.07
N VAL A 21 8.53 -0.66 -0.43
CA VAL A 21 9.38 0.13 0.49
C VAL A 21 8.56 0.63 1.68
N LEU A 22 7.40 1.25 1.42
CA LEU A 22 6.53 1.76 2.48
C LEU A 22 5.91 0.63 3.33
N GLY A 23 5.62 -0.51 2.72
CA GLY A 23 5.21 -1.72 3.43
C GLY A 23 6.30 -2.26 4.36
N ARG A 24 7.59 -2.14 4.00
CA ARG A 24 8.72 -2.46 4.90
C ARG A 24 8.87 -1.44 6.03
N CYS A 25 8.57 -0.17 5.77
CA CYS A 25 8.52 0.88 6.78
C CYS A 25 7.30 0.77 7.74
N ARG A 26 6.49 -0.29 7.61
CA ARG A 26 5.27 -0.52 8.41
C ARG A 26 4.25 0.61 8.31
N ARG A 27 4.16 1.27 7.15
CA ARG A 27 3.14 2.28 6.87
C ARG A 27 1.86 1.62 6.37
N ASN A 28 0.73 2.23 6.72
CA ASN A 28 -0.57 1.84 6.17
C ASN A 28 -0.72 2.47 4.79
N VAL A 29 -0.49 1.67 3.74
CA VAL A 29 -0.46 2.13 2.35
C VAL A 29 -1.67 1.61 1.59
N LEU A 30 -2.27 2.46 0.77
CA LEU A 30 -3.31 2.08 -0.19
C LEU A 30 -2.81 2.33 -1.62
N LEU A 31 -2.71 1.27 -2.42
CA LEU A 31 -2.31 1.33 -3.84
C LEU A 31 -3.55 1.16 -4.72
N PHE A 32 -3.71 2.06 -5.70
CA PHE A 32 -4.71 1.93 -6.77
C PHE A 32 -4.03 1.66 -8.11
N ASP A 33 -4.37 0.55 -8.75
CA ASP A 33 -3.92 0.22 -10.11
C ASP A 33 -5.08 -0.21 -11.02
N LYS A 34 -4.94 0.04 -12.32
CA LYS A 34 -5.95 -0.27 -13.35
C LYS A 34 -5.81 -1.66 -13.97
N GLY A 35 -4.65 -2.32 -13.82
CA GLY A 35 -4.29 -3.53 -14.58
C GLY A 35 -4.71 -4.84 -13.92
N THR A 36 -4.61 -4.95 -12.60
CA THR A 36 -5.06 -6.11 -11.83
C THR A 36 -5.14 -5.68 -10.36
N PRO A 37 -6.22 -5.98 -9.60
CA PRO A 37 -6.32 -5.61 -8.21
C PRO A 37 -5.48 -6.59 -7.37
N GLU A 38 -4.15 -6.50 -7.47
CA GLU A 38 -3.31 -6.98 -6.37
C GLU A 38 -3.42 -5.95 -5.26
N ILE A 39 -4.48 -6.11 -4.49
CA ILE A 39 -4.73 -5.36 -3.27
C ILE A 39 -3.62 -5.76 -2.30
N PHE A 40 -2.51 -5.01 -2.29
CA PHE A 40 -1.49 -5.11 -1.26
C PHE A 40 -2.02 -4.45 0.01
N LEU A 41 -2.94 -5.14 0.69
CA LEU A 41 -3.41 -4.74 2.02
C LEU A 41 -2.46 -5.29 3.07
N ARG A 42 -1.41 -4.55 3.35
CA ARG A 42 -0.71 -4.72 4.64
C ARG A 42 -1.51 -3.97 5.70
N THR A 43 -2.54 -4.62 6.22
CA THR A 43 -3.19 -4.16 7.45
C THR A 43 -2.21 -4.39 8.58
N GLY A 44 -1.60 -3.33 9.09
CA GLY A 44 -0.96 -3.39 10.41
C GLY A 44 -2.05 -3.71 11.43
N SER A 45 -2.19 -4.99 11.78
CA SER A 45 -2.95 -5.42 12.94
C SER A 45 -2.22 -4.90 14.17
N GLY A 46 -2.52 -3.66 14.54
CA GLY A 46 -2.33 -3.19 15.91
C GLY A 46 -3.32 -3.92 16.79
N THR A 47 -2.96 -5.13 17.22
CA THR A 47 -3.53 -5.80 18.39
C THR A 47 -2.37 -6.52 19.02
N ILE A 48 -1.87 -5.92 20.10
CA ILE A 48 -0.90 -6.38 21.11
C ILE A 48 0.14 -7.44 20.71
#